data_AF-A0A1B8EN47-F1
#
_entry.id   AF-A0A1B8EN47-F1
#
_cell.length_a   1.000
_cell.length_b   1.000
_cell.length_c   1.000
_cell.angle_alpha   90.00
_cell.angle_beta   90.00
_cell.angle_gamma   90.00
#
_symmetry.space_group_name_H-M   'P 1'
#
loop_
_entity.id
_entity.type
_entity.pdbx_description
1 polymer ?
#
loop_
_entity_poly.entity_id
_entity_poly.type
_entity_poly.pdbx_seq_one_letter_code
_entity_poly.pdbx_strand_id
1 'polypeptide(L)'
;MGSLVEPREVVALGQLTEFNLRIAQRQIEDSRKRGSRSQAWLQKGGELRVARAYELRAEKAELQAQKLAVREARLARIACNQARDQLKAAGIKARREEQARKKMVRQLYKEGLLIPPELEFPIPDPTRPQIEVETPQIESEYESEYGSEYGSERGSELE
;
A
#
# COMPACT_ATOMS: atom_id res chain seq x y z
N MET A 1 -22.42 83.92 -31.07
CA MET A 1 -23.14 83.36 -32.23
C MET A 1 -23.51 81.93 -31.89
N GLY A 2 -24.63 81.70 -31.20
CA GLY A 2 -25.13 80.36 -30.91
C GLY A 2 -25.96 79.88 -32.09
N SER A 3 -25.52 78.83 -32.78
CA SER A 3 -26.28 78.19 -33.86
C SER A 3 -27.54 77.56 -33.27
N LEU A 4 -28.71 78.07 -33.65
CA LEU A 4 -30.00 77.46 -33.35
C LEU A 4 -30.06 76.14 -34.13
N VAL A 5 -29.90 75.02 -33.41
CA VAL A 5 -30.10 73.69 -33.97
C VAL A 5 -31.58 73.56 -34.31
N GLU A 6 -31.89 73.25 -35.57
CA GLU A 6 -33.27 73.12 -36.04
C GLU A 6 -33.98 71.98 -35.28
N PRO A 7 -35.26 72.13 -34.88
CA PRO A 7 -35.97 71.16 -34.05
C PRO A 7 -36.04 69.76 -34.69
N ARG A 8 -35.96 69.69 -36.02
CA ARG A 8 -35.90 68.43 -36.78
C ARG A 8 -34.59 67.67 -36.56
N GLU A 9 -33.47 68.36 -36.41
CA GLU A 9 -32.17 67.75 -36.17
C GLU A 9 -32.11 67.15 -34.77
N VAL A 10 -32.69 67.83 -33.78
CA VAL A 10 -32.80 67.31 -32.41
C VAL A 10 -33.62 66.02 -32.37
N VAL A 11 -34.74 65.97 -33.10
CA VAL A 11 -35.58 64.76 -33.21
C VAL A 11 -34.84 63.63 -33.93
N ALA A 12 -34.15 63.93 -35.04
CA ALA A 12 -33.37 62.94 -35.79
C ALA A 12 -32.22 62.35 -34.96
N LEU A 13 -31.54 63.18 -34.18
CA LEU A 13 -30.50 62.74 -33.25
C LEU A 13 -31.09 61.84 -32.16
N GLY A 14 -32.24 62.20 -31.59
CA GLY A 14 -32.97 61.37 -30.63
C GLY A 14 -33.27 59.97 -31.19
N GLN A 15 -33.85 59.91 -32.38
CA GLN A 15 -34.16 58.64 -33.06
C GLN A 15 -32.91 57.79 -33.34
N LEU A 16 -31.80 58.43 -33.75
CA LEU A 16 -30.53 57.74 -33.97
C LEU A 16 -29.95 57.18 -32.67
N THR A 17 -30.04 57.93 -31.57
CA THR A 17 -29.56 57.45 -30.26
C THR A 17 -30.36 56.26 -29.76
N GLU A 18 -31.69 56.28 -29.89
CA GLU A 18 -32.55 55.15 -29.53
C GLU A 18 -32.26 53.91 -30.38
N PHE A 19 -32.06 54.10 -31.68
CA PHE A 19 -31.71 53.03 -32.60
C PHE A 19 -30.37 52.36 -32.22
N ASN A 20 -29.36 53.18 -31.93
CA ASN A 20 -28.05 52.68 -31.49
C ASN A 20 -28.14 51.95 -30.15
N LEU A 21 -28.94 52.45 -29.21
CA LEU A 21 -29.20 51.78 -27.93
C LEU A 21 -29.81 50.39 -28.12
N ARG A 22 -30.80 50.26 -29.01
CA ARG A 22 -31.45 48.97 -29.32
C ARG A 22 -30.46 47.99 -29.96
N ILE A 23 -29.59 48.45 -30.86
CA ILE A 23 -28.55 47.61 -31.47
C ILE A 23 -27.57 47.12 -30.41
N ALA A 24 -27.08 48.01 -29.54
CA ALA A 24 -26.13 47.66 -28.48
C ALA A 24 -26.73 46.62 -27.52
N GLN A 25 -27.99 46.82 -27.10
CA GLN A 25 -28.71 45.86 -26.26
C GLN A 25 -28.82 44.48 -26.93
N ARG A 26 -29.19 44.44 -28.21
CA ARG A 26 -29.29 43.19 -28.97
C ARG A 26 -27.95 42.46 -29.08
N GLN A 27 -26.86 43.18 -29.32
CA GLN A 27 -25.51 42.60 -29.36
C GLN A 27 -25.08 42.00 -28.02
N ILE A 28 -25.40 42.67 -26.91
CA ILE A 28 -25.14 42.15 -25.56
C ILE A 28 -25.92 40.86 -25.32
N GLU A 29 -27.21 40.80 -25.68
CA GLU A 29 -28.00 39.58 -25.55
C GLU A 29 -27.49 38.43 -26.43
N ASP A 30 -27.16 38.72 -27.69
CA ASP A 30 -26.66 37.71 -28.62
C ASP A 30 -25.29 37.17 -28.17
N SER A 31 -24.42 38.01 -27.60
CA SER A 31 -23.14 37.56 -27.02
C SER A 31 -23.33 36.65 -25.80
N ARG A 32 -24.28 36.97 -24.90
CA ARG A 32 -24.62 36.12 -23.74
C ARG A 32 -25.15 34.75 -24.18
N LYS A 33 -26.05 34.72 -25.17
CA LYS A 33 -26.61 33.49 -25.74
C LYS A 33 -25.52 32.63 -26.42
N ARG A 34 -24.59 33.26 -27.14
CA ARG A 34 -23.45 32.55 -27.78
C ARG A 34 -22.50 31.95 -26.74
N GLY A 35 -22.14 32.69 -25.68
CA GLY A 35 -21.28 32.20 -24.60
C GLY A 35 -21.85 31.01 -23.84
N SER A 36 -23.16 31.03 -23.57
CA SER A 36 -23.87 29.92 -22.93
C SER A 36 -23.91 28.66 -23.83
N ARG A 37 -24.19 28.82 -25.13
CA ARG A 37 -24.19 27.70 -26.09
C ARG A 37 -22.80 27.08 -26.29
N SER A 38 -21.74 27.89 -26.34
CA SER A 38 -20.38 27.38 -26.46
C SER A 38 -19.91 26.63 -25.20
N GLN A 39 -20.31 27.09 -24.00
CA GLN A 39 -20.02 26.35 -22.76
C GLN A 39 -20.73 25.00 -22.71
N ALA A 40 -21.98 24.92 -23.19
CA ALA A 40 -22.73 23.67 -23.25
C ALA A 40 -22.07 22.60 -24.16
N TRP A 41 -21.32 23.01 -25.19
CA TRP A 41 -20.59 22.10 -26.09
C TRP A 41 -19.21 21.69 -25.59
N LEU A 42 -18.61 22.46 -24.67
CA LEU A 42 -17.26 22.18 -24.14
C LEU A 42 -17.24 21.09 -23.05
N GLN A 43 -18.39 20.73 -22.47
CA GLN A 43 -18.49 19.65 -21.49
C GLN A 43 -19.13 18.40 -22.11
N LYS A 44 -18.29 17.47 -22.60
CA LYS A 44 -18.74 16.08 -22.82
C LYS A 44 -19.21 15.52 -21.47
N GLY A 45 -20.52 15.34 -21.29
CA GLY A 45 -21.12 14.79 -20.06
C GLY A 45 -22.10 15.70 -19.31
N GLY A 46 -22.41 16.90 -19.83
CA GLY A 46 -23.36 17.84 -19.24
C GLY A 46 -22.74 18.80 -18.22
N GLU A 47 -23.56 19.75 -17.73
CA GLU A 47 -23.12 20.83 -16.84
C GLU A 47 -22.59 20.28 -15.50
N LEU A 48 -21.29 20.42 -15.27
CA LEU A 48 -20.66 20.06 -14.00
C LEU A 48 -21.06 21.08 -12.93
N ARG A 49 -22.16 20.82 -12.22
CA ARG A 49 -22.57 21.63 -11.06
C ARG A 49 -21.44 21.69 -10.04
N VAL A 50 -21.23 22.86 -9.45
CA VAL A 50 -20.15 23.11 -8.47
C VAL A 50 -20.15 22.08 -7.34
N ALA A 51 -21.33 21.74 -6.80
CA ALA A 51 -21.49 20.69 -5.79
C ALA A 51 -20.94 19.33 -6.25
N ARG A 52 -21.34 18.89 -7.45
CA ARG A 52 -20.87 17.63 -8.06
C ARG A 52 -19.35 17.63 -8.30
N ALA A 53 -18.77 18.80 -8.58
CA ALA A 53 -17.32 18.94 -8.73
C ALA A 53 -16.57 18.69 -7.41
N TYR A 54 -17.13 19.16 -6.29
CA TYR A 54 -16.56 18.91 -4.96
C TYR A 54 -16.71 17.45 -4.55
N GLU A 55 -17.87 16.83 -4.79
CA GLU A 55 -18.11 15.40 -4.55
C GLU A 55 -17.09 14.52 -5.29
N LEU A 56 -16.92 14.75 -6.59
CA LEU A 56 -15.95 14.00 -7.41
C LEU A 56 -14.50 14.19 -6.95
N ARG A 57 -14.17 15.34 -6.35
CA ARG A 57 -12.84 15.58 -5.77
C ARG A 57 -12.67 14.81 -4.47
N ALA A 58 -13.69 14.81 -3.61
CA ALA A 58 -13.69 14.05 -2.36
C ALA A 58 -13.55 12.54 -2.64
N GLU A 59 -14.38 11.98 -3.53
CA GLU A 59 -14.31 10.57 -3.93
C GLU A 59 -12.93 10.18 -4.47
N LYS A 60 -12.33 11.04 -5.31
CA LYS A 60 -10.97 10.81 -5.82
C LYS A 60 -9.93 10.83 -4.71
N ALA A 61 -10.05 11.76 -3.76
CA ALA A 61 -9.13 11.86 -2.64
C ALA A 61 -9.25 10.63 -1.72
N GLU A 62 -10.48 10.18 -1.43
CA GLU A 62 -10.74 8.97 -0.65
C GLU A 62 -10.17 7.72 -1.34
N LEU A 63 -10.42 7.57 -2.64
CA LEU A 63 -9.91 6.44 -3.42
C LEU A 63 -8.38 6.46 -3.52
N GLN A 64 -7.76 7.64 -3.58
CA GLN A 64 -6.30 7.77 -3.49
C GLN A 64 -5.78 7.38 -2.11
N ALA A 65 -6.41 7.84 -1.03
CA ALA A 65 -6.04 7.48 0.33
C ALA A 65 -6.13 5.96 0.55
N GLN A 66 -7.20 5.31 0.08
CA GLN A 66 -7.35 3.86 0.13
C GLN A 66 -6.23 3.14 -0.64
N LYS A 67 -5.89 3.60 -1.84
CA LYS A 67 -4.79 3.02 -2.63
C LYS A 67 -3.44 3.14 -1.93
N LEU A 68 -3.18 4.26 -1.26
CA LEU A 68 -1.96 4.46 -0.48
C LEU A 68 -1.93 3.51 0.71
N ALA A 69 -3.01 3.43 1.49
CA ALA A 69 -3.11 2.52 2.62
C ALA A 69 -2.91 1.04 2.22
N VAL A 70 -3.50 0.60 1.11
CA VAL A 70 -3.32 -0.76 0.57
C VAL A 70 -1.87 -1.01 0.16
N ARG A 71 -1.20 -0.03 -0.46
CA ARG A 71 0.21 -0.13 -0.83
C ARG A 71 1.11 -0.24 0.39
N GLU A 72 0.89 0.60 1.39
CA GLU A 72 1.66 0.58 2.64
C GLU A 72 1.48 -0.74 3.39
N ALA A 73 0.24 -1.21 3.54
CA ALA A 73 -0.04 -2.50 4.16
C ALA A 73 0.60 -3.67 3.40
N ARG A 74 0.61 -3.62 2.07
CA ARG A 74 1.28 -4.62 1.24
C ARG A 74 2.80 -4.62 1.46
N LEU A 75 3.42 -3.43 1.48
CA LEU A 75 4.86 -3.31 1.70
C LEU A 75 5.26 -3.78 3.10
N ALA A 76 4.50 -3.41 4.13
CA ALA A 76 4.70 -3.91 5.48
C ALA A 76 4.64 -5.43 5.54
N ARG A 77 3.62 -6.05 4.90
CA ARG A 77 3.50 -7.51 4.84
C ARG A 77 4.69 -8.17 4.13
N ILE A 78 5.16 -7.59 3.03
CA ILE A 78 6.34 -8.09 2.31
C ILE A 78 7.57 -8.04 3.21
N ALA A 79 7.82 -6.91 3.87
CA ALA A 79 8.94 -6.74 4.77
C ALA A 79 8.90 -7.75 5.93
N CYS A 80 7.74 -7.92 6.57
CA CYS A 80 7.57 -8.92 7.63
C CYS A 80 7.84 -10.34 7.13
N ASN A 81 7.34 -10.71 5.95
CA ASN A 81 7.56 -12.04 5.39
C ASN A 81 9.03 -12.27 5.05
N GLN A 82 9.70 -11.27 4.44
CA GLN A 82 11.13 -11.33 4.17
C GLN A 82 11.96 -11.54 5.44
N ALA A 83 11.66 -10.79 6.51
CA ALA A 83 12.33 -10.96 7.79
C ALA A 83 12.11 -12.37 8.38
N ARG A 84 10.87 -12.89 8.29
CA ARG A 84 10.55 -14.26 8.74
C ARG A 84 11.30 -15.33 7.94
N ASP A 85 11.39 -15.16 6.63
CA ASP A 85 12.09 -16.09 5.75
C ASP A 85 13.60 -16.09 6.00
N GLN A 86 14.19 -14.90 6.22
CA GLN A 86 15.60 -14.76 6.61
C GLN A 86 15.89 -15.45 7.94
N LEU A 87 15.04 -15.23 8.95
CA LEU A 87 15.17 -15.88 10.25
C LEU A 87 15.06 -17.41 10.13
N LYS A 88 14.08 -17.89 9.35
CA LYS A 88 13.90 -19.33 9.08
C LYS A 88 15.12 -19.94 8.38
N ALA A 89 15.66 -19.25 7.36
CA ALA A 89 16.84 -19.71 6.64
C ALA A 89 18.07 -19.77 7.56
N ALA A 90 18.28 -18.75 8.39
CA ALA A 90 19.35 -18.72 9.38
C ALA A 90 19.23 -19.89 10.38
N GLY A 91 18.03 -20.17 10.88
CA GLY A 91 17.83 -21.31 11.79
C GLY A 91 17.97 -22.69 11.14
N ILE A 92 17.61 -22.84 9.86
CA ILE A 92 17.91 -24.08 9.12
C ILE A 92 19.42 -24.26 8.97
N LYS A 93 20.14 -23.20 8.64
CA LYS A 93 21.61 -23.23 8.50
C LYS A 93 22.27 -23.59 9.84
N ALA A 94 21.91 -22.92 10.93
CA ALA A 94 22.41 -23.21 12.27
C ALA A 94 22.17 -24.67 12.69
N ARG A 95 20.97 -25.22 12.43
CA ARG A 95 20.68 -26.63 12.75
C ARG A 95 21.52 -27.61 11.93
N ARG A 96 21.76 -27.33 10.65
CA ARG A 96 22.63 -28.17 9.81
C ARG A 96 24.08 -28.13 10.29
N GLU A 97 24.56 -26.95 10.64
CA GLU A 97 25.91 -26.76 11.20
C GLU A 97 26.05 -27.46 12.55
N GLU A 98 25.07 -27.33 13.44
CA GLU A 98 25.08 -28.01 14.74
C GLU A 98 25.02 -29.55 14.59
N GLN A 99 24.26 -30.05 13.63
CA GLN A 99 24.27 -31.49 13.30
C GLN A 99 25.65 -31.94 12.79
N ALA A 100 26.32 -31.14 11.96
CA ALA A 100 27.68 -31.42 11.50
C ALA A 100 28.67 -31.40 12.67
N ARG A 101 28.60 -30.38 13.55
CA ARG A 101 29.40 -30.29 14.79
C ARG A 101 29.23 -31.55 15.64
N LYS A 102 27.98 -31.93 15.95
CA LYS A 102 27.69 -33.14 16.73
C LYS A 102 28.23 -34.41 16.08
N LYS A 103 28.18 -34.52 14.76
CA LYS A 103 28.74 -35.68 14.03
C LYS A 103 30.25 -35.75 14.19
N MET A 104 30.95 -34.63 14.02
CA MET A 104 32.41 -34.54 14.20
C MET A 104 32.83 -34.85 15.64
N VAL A 105 32.15 -34.25 16.64
CA VAL A 105 32.41 -34.52 18.06
C VAL A 105 32.23 -36.01 18.40
N ARG A 106 31.17 -36.64 17.89
CA ARG A 106 30.95 -38.09 18.07
C ARG A 106 32.06 -38.92 17.43
N GLN A 107 32.63 -38.50 16.30
CA GLN A 107 33.75 -39.21 15.66
C GLN A 107 35.02 -39.09 16.50
N LEU A 108 35.38 -37.88 16.93
CA LEU A 108 36.55 -37.65 17.79
C LEU A 108 36.45 -38.44 19.10
N TYR A 109 35.26 -38.48 19.71
CA TYR A 109 35.03 -39.27 20.92
C TYR A 109 35.24 -40.77 20.67
N LYS A 110 34.77 -41.29 19.52
CA LYS A 110 35.01 -42.70 19.14
C LYS A 110 36.47 -43.01 18.90
N GLU A 111 37.23 -42.05 18.36
CA GLU A 111 38.67 -42.17 18.10
C GLU A 111 39.52 -41.89 19.35
N GLY A 112 38.90 -41.47 20.47
CA GLY A 112 39.61 -41.12 21.70
C GLY A 112 40.44 -39.83 21.59
N LEU A 113 40.13 -38.98 20.60
CA LEU A 113 40.82 -37.73 20.35
C LEU A 113 40.20 -36.58 21.15
N LEU A 114 41.03 -35.59 21.51
CA LEU A 114 40.57 -34.37 22.17
C LEU A 114 39.67 -33.55 21.22
N ILE A 115 38.60 -32.98 21.77
CA ILE A 115 37.69 -32.11 21.02
C ILE A 115 38.39 -30.75 20.85
N PRO A 116 38.51 -30.24 19.61
CA PRO A 116 39.06 -28.92 19.38
C PRO A 116 38.13 -27.83 19.93
N PRO A 117 38.69 -26.68 20.35
CA PRO A 117 37.92 -25.61 21.00
C PRO A 117 36.80 -25.04 20.13
N GLU A 118 36.94 -25.09 18.79
CA GLU A 118 35.89 -24.66 17.85
C GLU A 118 34.60 -25.50 17.94
N LEU A 119 34.72 -26.76 18.33
CA LEU A 119 33.60 -27.69 18.43
C LEU A 119 33.09 -27.85 19.86
N GLU A 120 33.70 -27.19 20.84
CA GLU A 120 33.35 -27.28 22.25
C GLU A 120 31.95 -26.73 22.51
N PHE A 121 31.65 -25.56 21.92
CA PHE A 121 30.39 -24.86 22.15
C PHE A 121 29.30 -25.25 21.14
N PRO A 122 28.04 -25.41 21.59
CA PRO A 122 26.90 -25.59 20.68
C PRO A 122 26.66 -24.34 19.81
N ILE A 123 26.27 -24.56 18.56
CA ILE A 123 25.89 -23.48 17.64
C ILE A 123 24.45 -23.04 17.96
N PRO A 124 24.21 -21.76 18.27
CA PRO A 124 22.89 -21.26 18.63
C PRO A 124 21.96 -21.20 17.41
N ASP A 125 20.72 -21.68 17.58
CA ASP A 125 19.68 -21.56 16.56
C ASP A 125 18.89 -20.26 16.76
N PRO A 126 18.97 -19.29 15.83
CA PRO A 126 18.28 -18.00 15.95
C PRO A 126 16.74 -18.12 15.93
N THR A 127 16.19 -19.28 15.53
CA THR A 127 14.75 -19.53 15.54
C THR A 127 14.23 -20.06 16.87
N ARG A 128 15.10 -20.56 17.75
CA ARG A 128 14.72 -21.01 19.09
C ARG A 128 14.87 -19.87 20.08
N PRO A 129 13.94 -19.75 21.06
CA PRO A 129 14.22 -18.93 22.23
C PRO A 129 15.52 -19.45 22.85
N GLN A 130 16.45 -18.53 23.13
CA GLN A 130 17.63 -18.84 23.91
C GLN A 130 17.12 -19.22 25.30
N ILE A 131 17.09 -20.53 25.58
CA ILE A 131 17.06 -20.99 26.96
C ILE A 131 18.41 -20.53 27.49
N GLU A 132 18.40 -19.55 28.38
CA GLU A 132 19.60 -19.14 29.10
C GLU A 132 20.17 -20.42 29.72
N VAL A 133 21.26 -20.93 29.12
CA VAL A 133 21.95 -22.09 29.65
C VAL A 133 22.70 -21.56 30.85
N GLU A 134 22.01 -21.50 31.98
CA GLU A 134 22.66 -21.54 33.28
C GLU A 134 23.55 -22.79 33.25
N THR A 135 24.85 -22.54 33.44
CA THR A 135 25.97 -23.45 33.69
C THR A 135 25.68 -24.95 33.87
N PRO A 136 26.55 -25.86 33.41
CA PRO A 136 26.35 -27.31 33.49
C PRO A 136 26.30 -27.77 34.95
N GLN A 137 25.10 -27.95 35.48
CA GLN A 137 24.89 -28.80 36.65
C GLN A 137 24.96 -30.24 36.15
N ILE A 138 26.15 -30.83 36.34
CA ILE A 138 26.34 -32.28 36.24
C ILE A 138 25.50 -32.89 37.37
N GLU A 139 24.25 -33.28 37.07
CA GLU A 139 23.47 -34.16 37.92
C GLU A 139 22.87 -35.28 37.06
N SER A 140 23.57 -36.41 37.12
CA SER A 140 23.07 -37.79 37.19
C SER A 140 21.67 -38.10 36.66
N GLU A 141 21.67 -39.00 35.66
CA GLU A 141 20.80 -40.18 35.53
C GLU A 141 19.37 -40.10 36.06
N TYR A 142 18.38 -40.13 35.16
CA TYR A 142 17.21 -41.01 35.34
C TYR A 142 16.56 -41.28 33.98
N GLU A 143 16.38 -42.57 33.68
CA GLU A 143 15.55 -43.05 32.58
C GLU A 143 14.09 -42.57 32.76
N SER A 144 13.45 -42.18 31.67
CA SER A 144 11.99 -42.25 31.57
C SER A 144 11.59 -42.54 30.12
N GLU A 145 11.45 -43.83 29.85
CA GLU A 145 10.62 -44.42 28.81
C GLU A 145 9.21 -43.80 28.88
N TYR A 146 8.78 -43.08 27.84
CA TYR A 146 7.38 -42.70 27.67
C TYR A 146 6.99 -42.69 26.19
N GLY A 147 6.21 -43.71 25.82
CA GLY A 147 5.08 -43.55 24.92
C GLY A 147 5.33 -43.61 23.41
N SER A 148 5.68 -44.79 22.92
CA SER A 148 5.25 -45.22 21.58
C SER A 148 3.75 -45.51 21.62
N GLU A 149 2.91 -44.64 21.05
CA GLU A 149 1.51 -44.96 20.78
C GLU A 149 1.14 -44.58 19.33
N TYR A 150 1.12 -45.61 18.49
CA TYR A 150 0.16 -45.89 17.42
C TYR A 150 -0.59 -44.71 16.76
N GLY A 151 -0.30 -44.52 15.47
CA GLY A 151 -1.16 -43.81 14.52
C GLY A 151 -1.10 -44.48 13.14
N SER A 152 -1.29 -45.79 13.10
CA SER A 152 -1.39 -46.57 11.85
C SER A 152 -2.81 -46.49 11.31
N GLU A 153 -3.19 -45.37 10.69
CA GLU A 153 -4.40 -45.31 9.87
C GLU A 153 -4.07 -45.80 8.45
N ARG A 154 -4.12 -47.13 8.35
CA ARG A 154 -4.21 -47.89 7.11
C ARG A 154 -5.60 -47.63 6.52
N GLY A 155 -5.72 -46.65 5.63
CA GLY A 155 -6.91 -46.45 4.82
C GLY A 155 -7.02 -47.52 3.75
N SER A 156 -7.61 -48.66 4.10
CA SER A 156 -8.08 -49.67 3.16
C SER A 156 -9.37 -49.21 2.49
N GLU A 157 -9.37 -49.32 1.17
CA GLU A 157 -10.48 -49.26 0.23
C GLU A 157 -11.74 -49.97 0.75
N LEU A 158 -12.90 -49.32 0.60
CA LEU A 158 -14.22 -49.98 0.51
C LEU A 158 -15.12 -49.20 -0.47
N GLU A 159 -15.59 -49.96 -1.47
CA GLU A 159 -16.62 -49.73 -2.51
C GLU A 159 -16.39 -48.73 -3.64
#